data_AF-A0A6P7GVN1-F1
#
_entry.id   AF-A0A6P7GVN1-F1
#
_cell.length_a   1.000
_cell.length_b   1.000
_cell.length_c   1.000
_cell.angle_alpha   90.00
_cell.angle_beta   90.00
_cell.angle_gamma   90.00
#
_symmetry.space_group_name_H-M   'P 1'
#
loop_
_entity.id
_entity.type
_entity.pdbx_description
1 polymer ?
#
loop_
_entity_poly.entity_id
_entity_poly.type
_entity_poly.pdbx_seq_one_letter_code
_entity_poly.pdbx_strand_id
1 'polypeptide(L)'
;MKSQGVLPELKNKDGHRLSNEVVNDVIKFYEDDENSRLCPGKKECVSLGHKVYKQKRLILYTLNELFVAFKEKYPSHKIGRSAFCSLRPKWCVLPGSSGTHSVCVCKYHQNVKLMIAGANLNTDYKDLIDLLVCNSESSECMLDLCELCPGRQFLIELLGTETDDLPDDITFMQWVSTDRAELITRTMPVDDFFEALVDRLIELKKHHFISKAQSRYLKDLKENLSNDVCVVLCDFAENMTFVVQDEIQSFHWSNPQATLHPFVFYYKQNDEDGIKCKSLCIISDNLDHNTATVHTFQKYFVEEVKKVAPEVKKIIYFSDGTSGQYKNRKNFSNICHHKTDFDIACEWNFFASSHGKNACDGIGGTTKRAVTQASLKRPYNNQILTAEEMYKFCLDNISGIHFIFVTSEEIETNSTKLQKRFDYCVKVPQTRACHRFVPLSQAEIKCYEYSKSERFTTCSTSLIPDCNAFSFEINDTIAYVYDDKWWIGRVVQTSEEHNDLCIHFFHPHGPRTSFKASKDDKVWVPISKVLRKLSPTEFTTATGRSFNISEKLCTAISQIYTTIC
;
A
#
# COMPACT_ATOMS: atom_id res chain seq x y z
N MET A 1 -5.05 42.32 -69.03
CA MET A 1 -4.06 42.15 -67.94
C MET A 1 -4.55 42.91 -66.72
N LYS A 2 -5.01 42.20 -65.67
CA LYS A 2 -5.31 42.79 -64.35
C LYS A 2 -4.28 42.21 -63.37
N SER A 3 -3.49 43.10 -62.77
CA SER A 3 -2.44 42.80 -61.80
C SER A 3 -3.04 42.19 -60.52
N GLN A 4 -2.64 40.95 -60.21
CA GLN A 4 -2.91 40.34 -58.90
C GLN A 4 -2.06 41.04 -57.84
N GLY A 5 -2.71 41.57 -56.81
CA GLY A 5 -2.05 42.18 -55.66
C GLY A 5 -1.27 41.15 -54.85
N VAL A 6 -0.01 41.46 -54.55
CA VAL A 6 0.85 40.69 -53.64
C VAL A 6 0.34 40.91 -52.21
N LEU A 7 -0.05 39.83 -51.52
CA LEU A 7 -0.35 39.87 -50.09
C LEU A 7 0.94 40.21 -49.31
N PRO A 8 0.89 41.09 -48.29
CA PRO A 8 2.07 41.44 -47.51
C PRO A 8 2.57 40.23 -46.70
N GLU A 9 3.90 40.04 -46.67
CA GLU A 9 4.54 39.06 -45.82
C GLU A 9 4.21 39.32 -44.34
N LEU A 10 3.55 38.35 -43.71
CA LEU A 10 3.34 38.35 -42.27
C LEU A 10 4.69 38.21 -41.59
N LYS A 11 5.19 39.30 -40.97
CA LYS A 11 6.30 39.23 -40.02
C LYS A 11 5.93 38.20 -38.94
N ASN A 12 6.62 37.07 -38.89
CA ASN A 12 6.58 36.16 -37.75
C ASN A 12 6.96 36.99 -36.52
N LYS A 13 5.98 37.26 -35.65
CA LYS A 13 6.28 37.76 -34.30
C LYS A 13 7.04 36.64 -33.61
N ASP A 14 8.27 36.88 -33.19
CA ASP A 14 9.00 35.98 -32.31
C ASP A 14 8.11 35.74 -31.08
N GLY A 15 7.50 34.56 -31.00
CA GLY A 15 6.68 34.17 -29.86
C GLY A 15 7.54 34.23 -28.60
N HIS A 16 6.97 34.75 -27.51
CA HIS A 16 7.68 34.81 -26.24
C HIS A 16 8.17 33.40 -25.87
N ARG A 17 9.50 33.21 -25.88
CA ARG A 17 10.09 31.91 -25.58
C ARG A 17 9.84 31.61 -24.11
N LEU A 18 9.22 30.47 -23.82
CA LEU A 18 8.98 30.04 -22.45
C LEU A 18 10.33 29.74 -21.78
N SER A 19 10.46 30.08 -20.49
CA SER A 19 11.65 29.72 -19.74
C SER A 19 11.73 28.19 -19.58
N ASN A 20 12.95 27.66 -19.46
CA ASN A 20 13.16 26.23 -19.22
C ASN A 20 12.50 25.76 -17.91
N GLU A 21 12.42 26.66 -16.92
CA GLU A 21 11.69 26.43 -15.67
C GLU A 21 10.20 26.15 -15.95
N VAL A 22 9.51 27.05 -16.67
CA VAL A 22 8.09 26.87 -17.02
C VAL A 22 7.88 25.58 -17.82
N VAL A 23 8.78 25.26 -18.75
CA VAL A 23 8.70 24.01 -19.52
C VAL A 23 8.80 22.78 -18.61
N ASN A 24 9.77 22.77 -17.69
CA ASN A 24 9.96 21.67 -16.75
C ASN A 24 8.76 21.53 -15.81
N ASP A 25 8.20 22.63 -15.32
CA ASP A 25 7.05 22.58 -14.42
C ASP A 25 5.79 22.11 -15.14
N VAL A 26 5.60 22.44 -16.42
CA VAL A 26 4.53 21.87 -17.25
C VAL A 26 4.72 20.36 -17.42
N ILE A 27 5.93 19.89 -17.73
CA ILE A 27 6.22 18.46 -17.88
C ILE A 27 5.95 17.72 -16.56
N LYS A 28 6.47 18.23 -15.44
CA LYS A 28 6.23 17.67 -14.10
C LYS A 28 4.75 17.67 -13.76
N PHE A 29 4.00 18.71 -14.12
CA PHE A 29 2.56 18.77 -13.88
C PHE A 29 1.80 17.71 -14.69
N TYR A 30 2.19 17.44 -15.92
CA TYR A 30 1.65 16.33 -16.71
C TYR A 30 2.02 14.96 -16.14
N GLU A 31 3.21 14.81 -15.57
CA GLU A 31 3.68 13.55 -14.96
C GLU A 31 3.21 13.35 -13.51
N ASP A 32 2.55 14.34 -12.92
CA ASP A 32 1.99 14.26 -11.56
C ASP A 32 0.95 13.14 -11.47
N ASP A 33 1.02 12.32 -10.42
CA ASP A 33 0.10 11.20 -10.16
C ASP A 33 -1.32 11.69 -9.84
N GLU A 34 -1.50 12.96 -9.45
CA GLU A 34 -2.82 13.59 -9.32
C GLU A 34 -3.48 13.88 -10.68
N ASN A 35 -2.67 14.07 -11.72
CA ASN A 35 -3.09 14.56 -13.04
C ASN A 35 -3.09 13.48 -14.12
N SER A 36 -2.25 12.46 -13.95
CA SER A 36 -2.11 11.34 -14.87
C SER A 36 -1.77 10.06 -14.10
N ARG A 37 -2.02 8.90 -14.70
CA ARG A 37 -1.76 7.59 -14.08
C ARG A 37 -0.92 6.71 -14.99
N LEU A 38 0.06 6.01 -14.44
CA LEU A 38 0.83 5.01 -15.20
C LEU A 38 -0.05 3.86 -15.67
N CYS A 39 0.06 3.55 -16.96
CA CYS A 39 -0.59 2.43 -17.59
C CYS A 39 0.13 1.12 -17.20
N PRO A 40 -0.57 0.08 -16.71
CA PRO A 40 0.06 -1.14 -16.21
C PRO A 40 0.44 -2.12 -17.33
N GLY A 41 -0.17 -2.00 -18.51
CA GLY A 41 -0.03 -2.97 -19.57
C GLY A 41 1.36 -2.98 -20.20
N LYS A 42 1.90 -4.20 -20.39
CA LYS A 42 3.17 -4.43 -21.10
C LYS A 42 3.25 -3.77 -22.48
N LYS A 43 2.14 -3.74 -23.21
CA LYS A 43 2.02 -3.13 -24.55
C LYS A 43 1.78 -1.61 -24.50
N GLU A 44 1.55 -1.03 -23.32
CA GLU A 44 1.18 0.38 -23.14
C GLU A 44 2.43 1.27 -22.97
N CYS A 45 3.29 1.32 -23.98
CA CYS A 45 4.48 2.16 -23.98
C CYS A 45 4.59 3.01 -25.25
N VAL A 46 5.43 4.05 -25.20
CA VAL A 46 5.75 4.96 -26.31
C VAL A 46 7.24 4.87 -26.61
N SER A 47 7.59 4.66 -27.87
CA SER A 47 8.99 4.74 -28.32
C SER A 47 9.39 6.20 -28.48
N LEU A 48 10.54 6.57 -27.90
CA LEU A 48 11.14 7.90 -28.03
C LEU A 48 12.25 7.92 -29.10
N GLY A 49 12.41 6.84 -29.86
CA GLY A 49 13.54 6.63 -30.78
C GLY A 49 14.72 5.91 -30.11
N HIS A 50 15.67 5.42 -30.91
CA HIS A 50 16.90 4.75 -30.43
C HIS A 50 16.68 3.63 -29.41
N LYS A 51 15.62 2.83 -29.56
CA LYS A 51 15.23 1.76 -28.62
C LYS A 51 14.94 2.23 -27.19
N VAL A 52 14.72 3.53 -26.97
CA VAL A 52 14.26 4.06 -25.69
C VAL A 52 12.73 4.02 -25.66
N TYR A 53 12.18 3.39 -24.63
CA TYR A 53 10.73 3.28 -24.43
C TYR A 53 10.36 3.85 -23.06
N LYS A 54 9.31 4.67 -23.03
CA LYS A 54 8.67 5.10 -21.77
C LYS A 54 7.29 4.47 -21.64
N GLN A 55 6.93 4.08 -20.42
CA GLN A 55 5.58 3.60 -20.12
C GLN A 55 4.56 4.74 -20.31
N LYS A 56 3.39 4.44 -20.89
CA LYS A 56 2.33 5.43 -21.07
C LYS A 56 1.80 5.89 -19.71
N ARG A 57 1.43 7.17 -19.64
CA ARG A 57 0.65 7.78 -18.55
C ARG A 57 -0.67 8.29 -19.13
N LEU A 58 -1.79 7.82 -18.63
CA LEU A 58 -3.12 8.28 -19.04
C LEU A 58 -3.47 9.55 -18.26
N ILE A 59 -3.74 10.65 -18.97
CA ILE A 59 -4.18 11.90 -18.35
C ILE A 59 -5.62 11.70 -17.84
N LEU A 60 -5.88 12.10 -16.58
CA LEU A 60 -7.15 11.88 -15.89
C LEU A 60 -8.19 12.99 -16.14
N TYR A 61 -7.76 14.13 -16.68
CA TYR A 61 -8.56 15.31 -16.97
C TYR A 61 -8.59 15.62 -18.47
N THR A 62 -9.55 16.43 -18.89
CA THR A 62 -9.44 17.10 -20.18
C THR A 62 -8.26 18.09 -20.16
N LEU A 63 -7.69 18.40 -21.34
CA LEU A 63 -6.60 19.36 -21.43
C LEU A 63 -7.00 20.76 -20.95
N ASN A 64 -8.29 21.11 -20.99
CA ASN A 64 -8.81 22.37 -20.49
C ASN A 64 -8.79 22.43 -18.97
N GLU A 65 -9.39 21.45 -18.30
CA GLU A 65 -9.40 21.34 -16.84
C GLU A 65 -7.96 21.32 -16.30
N LEU A 66 -7.08 20.56 -16.96
CA LEU A 66 -5.69 20.47 -16.56
C LEU A 66 -4.95 21.80 -16.71
N PHE A 67 -5.26 22.59 -17.74
CA PHE A 67 -4.70 23.92 -17.92
C PHE A 67 -5.20 24.90 -16.85
N VAL A 68 -6.48 24.85 -16.48
CA VAL A 68 -7.04 25.66 -15.40
C VAL A 68 -6.34 25.34 -14.08
N ALA A 69 -6.24 24.05 -13.74
CA ALA A 69 -5.53 23.60 -12.54
C ALA A 69 -4.04 24.00 -12.55
N PHE A 70 -3.37 23.96 -13.71
CA PHE A 70 -1.99 24.45 -13.83
C PHE A 70 -1.90 25.96 -13.55
N LYS A 71 -2.84 26.76 -14.06
CA LYS A 71 -2.86 28.21 -13.86
C LYS A 71 -3.18 28.59 -12.41
N GLU A 72 -4.00 27.82 -11.73
CA GLU A 72 -4.26 27.98 -10.29
C GLU A 72 -3.01 27.67 -9.46
N LYS A 73 -2.31 26.58 -9.79
CA LYS A 73 -1.06 26.20 -9.10
C LYS A 73 0.09 27.17 -9.39
N TYR A 74 0.18 27.67 -10.62
CA TYR A 74 1.23 28.57 -11.07
C TYR A 74 0.66 29.86 -11.69
N PRO A 75 0.12 30.77 -10.86
CA PRO A 75 -0.54 31.98 -11.33
C PRO A 75 0.46 32.91 -12.04
N SER A 76 1.72 32.94 -11.60
CA SER A 76 2.81 33.78 -12.14
C SER A 76 3.34 33.31 -13.50
N HIS A 77 3.18 32.04 -13.86
CA HIS A 77 3.66 31.53 -15.15
C HIS A 77 2.83 32.06 -16.32
N LYS A 78 3.50 32.82 -17.21
CA LYS A 78 2.90 33.37 -18.44
C LYS A 78 2.95 32.33 -19.56
N ILE A 79 1.99 31.41 -19.55
CA ILE A 79 1.81 30.39 -20.59
C ILE A 79 0.36 30.35 -21.05
N GLY A 80 0.15 30.28 -22.37
CA GLY A 80 -1.17 30.10 -22.98
C GLY A 80 -1.51 28.63 -23.17
N ARG A 81 -2.82 28.30 -23.25
CA ARG A 81 -3.30 26.92 -23.38
C ARG A 81 -2.63 26.14 -24.51
N SER A 82 -2.50 26.73 -25.69
CA SER A 82 -1.90 26.06 -26.86
C SER A 82 -0.45 25.65 -26.61
N ALA A 83 0.33 26.51 -25.95
CA ALA A 83 1.71 26.21 -25.59
C ALA A 83 1.79 25.12 -24.51
N PHE A 84 0.94 25.20 -23.49
CA PHE A 84 0.80 24.16 -22.45
C PHE A 84 0.50 22.79 -23.08
N CYS A 85 -0.51 22.71 -23.95
CA CYS A 85 -0.87 21.46 -24.62
C CYS A 85 0.24 20.93 -25.55
N SER A 86 1.01 21.83 -26.17
CA SER A 86 2.13 21.45 -27.06
C SER A 86 3.33 20.92 -26.30
N LEU A 87 3.53 21.34 -25.05
CA LEU A 87 4.58 20.84 -24.16
C LEU A 87 4.26 19.49 -23.52
N ARG A 88 3.07 18.95 -23.77
CA ARG A 88 2.67 17.63 -23.28
C ARG A 88 3.68 16.56 -23.71
N PRO A 89 4.28 15.81 -22.76
CA PRO A 89 5.17 14.71 -23.10
C PRO A 89 4.49 13.64 -23.95
N LYS A 90 5.21 13.05 -24.91
CA LYS A 90 4.67 12.01 -25.81
C LYS A 90 4.12 10.79 -25.08
N TRP A 91 4.63 10.48 -23.89
CA TRP A 91 4.18 9.37 -23.06
C TRP A 91 2.97 9.72 -22.18
N CYS A 92 2.58 10.99 -22.05
CA CYS A 92 1.33 11.41 -21.42
C CYS A 92 0.23 11.46 -22.48
N VAL A 93 -0.59 10.41 -22.53
CA VAL A 93 -1.58 10.17 -23.58
C VAL A 93 -2.99 10.55 -23.12
N LEU A 94 -3.81 11.00 -24.06
CA LEU A 94 -5.23 11.25 -23.84
C LEU A 94 -6.07 9.98 -24.01
N PRO A 95 -7.26 9.93 -23.40
CA PRO A 95 -8.28 8.93 -23.71
C PRO A 95 -8.62 8.97 -25.22
N GLY A 96 -8.65 7.82 -25.89
CA GLY A 96 -9.09 7.65 -27.28
C GLY A 96 -8.03 7.26 -28.31
N SER A 97 -6.74 7.15 -27.95
CA SER A 97 -5.73 6.58 -28.86
C SER A 97 -5.68 5.05 -28.76
N SER A 98 -5.26 4.34 -29.81
CA SER A 98 -5.24 2.87 -29.78
C SER A 98 -4.43 2.35 -28.58
N GLY A 99 -5.08 1.52 -27.74
CA GLY A 99 -4.53 1.07 -26.46
C GLY A 99 -4.60 2.08 -25.32
N THR A 100 -5.62 2.96 -25.28
CA THR A 100 -5.93 3.84 -24.12
C THR A 100 -7.30 3.54 -23.54
N HIS A 101 -7.57 2.27 -23.27
CA HIS A 101 -8.70 1.95 -22.41
C HIS A 101 -8.38 2.48 -21.02
N SER A 102 -9.28 3.26 -20.42
CA SER A 102 -9.19 3.62 -19.00
C SER A 102 -9.41 2.35 -18.17
N VAL A 103 -8.35 1.59 -17.94
CA VAL A 103 -8.36 0.34 -17.17
C VAL A 103 -8.01 0.60 -15.71
N CYS A 104 -8.43 -0.32 -14.83
CA CYS A 104 -8.23 -0.23 -13.37
C CYS A 104 -8.89 1.01 -12.72
N VAL A 105 -9.98 1.54 -13.30
CA VAL A 105 -10.73 2.67 -12.72
C VAL A 105 -11.33 2.31 -11.37
N CYS A 106 -11.44 3.31 -10.48
CA CYS A 106 -12.03 3.10 -9.17
C CYS A 106 -13.54 2.87 -9.30
N LYS A 107 -14.02 1.72 -8.83
CA LYS A 107 -15.44 1.36 -8.83
C LYS A 107 -16.31 2.41 -8.10
N TYR A 108 -15.82 2.95 -6.98
CA TYR A 108 -16.57 3.94 -6.19
C TYR A 108 -16.85 5.20 -7.01
N HIS A 109 -15.81 5.80 -7.62
CA HIS A 109 -15.99 6.97 -8.50
C HIS A 109 -16.78 6.62 -9.77
N GLN A 110 -16.47 5.49 -10.40
CA GLN A 110 -17.07 5.15 -11.69
C GLN A 110 -18.57 4.86 -11.56
N ASN A 111 -19.01 4.18 -10.50
CA ASN A 111 -20.43 3.89 -10.32
C ASN A 111 -21.25 5.16 -10.12
N VAL A 112 -20.77 6.12 -9.32
CA VAL A 112 -21.47 7.41 -9.15
C VAL A 112 -21.53 8.17 -10.48
N LYS A 113 -20.44 8.20 -11.26
CA LYS A 113 -20.45 8.81 -12.59
C LYS A 113 -21.46 8.15 -13.54
N LEU A 114 -21.57 6.83 -13.53
CA LEU A 114 -22.53 6.11 -14.36
C LEU A 114 -23.98 6.36 -13.92
N MET A 115 -24.23 6.52 -12.61
CA MET A 115 -25.55 6.91 -12.10
C MET A 115 -25.93 8.32 -12.56
N ILE A 116 -25.06 9.31 -12.34
CA ILE A 116 -25.24 10.69 -12.80
C ILE A 116 -25.53 10.74 -14.30
N ALA A 117 -24.75 9.99 -15.10
CA ALA A 117 -24.94 9.92 -16.55
C ALA A 117 -26.26 9.23 -16.94
N GLY A 118 -26.67 8.15 -16.26
CA GLY A 118 -27.92 7.46 -16.55
C GLY A 118 -29.17 8.29 -16.26
N ALA A 119 -29.09 9.18 -15.27
CA ALA A 119 -30.13 10.15 -14.94
C ALA A 119 -30.03 11.47 -15.74
N ASN A 120 -29.04 11.61 -16.64
CA ASN A 120 -28.75 12.84 -17.39
C ASN A 120 -28.60 14.10 -16.51
N LEU A 121 -28.06 13.95 -15.30
CA LEU A 121 -27.86 15.08 -14.40
C LEU A 121 -26.73 15.97 -14.93
N ASN A 122 -26.95 17.28 -15.02
CA ASN A 122 -25.96 18.25 -15.48
C ASN A 122 -25.04 18.71 -14.34
N THR A 123 -24.43 17.76 -13.64
CA THR A 123 -23.61 17.99 -12.44
C THR A 123 -22.46 16.97 -12.34
N ASP A 124 -21.36 17.32 -11.67
CA ASP A 124 -20.30 16.37 -11.32
C ASP A 124 -20.52 15.81 -9.90
N TYR A 125 -20.00 14.61 -9.64
CA TYR A 125 -20.07 14.00 -8.32
C TYR A 125 -19.40 14.87 -7.22
N LYS A 126 -18.41 15.70 -7.59
CA LYS A 126 -17.77 16.64 -6.66
C LYS A 126 -18.74 17.72 -6.21
N ASP A 127 -19.52 18.28 -7.13
CA ASP A 127 -20.51 19.31 -6.82
C ASP A 127 -21.57 18.75 -5.86
N LEU A 128 -22.02 17.51 -6.09
CA LEU A 128 -22.94 16.81 -5.19
C LEU A 128 -22.32 16.51 -3.81
N ILE A 129 -21.02 16.19 -3.76
CA ILE A 129 -20.30 16.04 -2.48
C ILE A 129 -20.22 17.38 -1.75
N ASP A 130 -19.94 18.49 -2.46
CA ASP A 130 -19.88 19.82 -1.86
C ASP A 130 -21.23 20.25 -1.26
N LEU A 131 -22.35 19.78 -1.80
CA LEU A 131 -23.68 19.97 -1.22
C LEU A 131 -23.94 19.12 0.03
N LEU A 132 -23.22 18.00 0.23
CA LEU A 132 -23.36 17.15 1.42
C LEU A 132 -22.61 17.69 2.65
N VAL A 133 -21.62 18.57 2.45
CA VAL A 133 -20.70 19.00 3.51
C VAL A 133 -20.60 20.51 3.63
N CYS A 134 -20.22 21.00 4.81
CA CYS A 134 -19.90 22.42 4.98
C CYS A 134 -18.60 22.83 4.27
N ASN A 135 -17.62 21.92 4.20
CA ASN A 135 -16.30 22.19 3.63
C ASN A 135 -15.67 20.87 3.16
N SER A 136 -15.44 20.73 1.85
CA SER A 136 -14.88 19.51 1.24
C SER A 136 -13.37 19.33 1.44
N GLU A 137 -12.67 20.33 1.96
CA GLU A 137 -11.26 20.22 2.36
C GLU A 137 -11.10 19.90 3.86
N SER A 138 -12.17 19.95 4.66
CA SER A 138 -12.14 19.56 6.09
C SER A 138 -12.21 18.05 6.25
N SER A 139 -11.23 17.48 6.97
CA SER A 139 -11.26 16.06 7.35
C SER A 139 -12.49 15.70 8.17
N GLU A 140 -12.94 16.59 9.05
CA GLU A 140 -14.09 16.37 9.93
C GLU A 140 -15.37 16.22 9.10
N CYS A 141 -15.57 17.08 8.11
CA CYS A 141 -16.75 17.02 7.23
C CYS A 141 -16.72 15.78 6.33
N MET A 142 -15.56 15.46 5.75
CA MET A 142 -15.40 14.38 4.78
C MET A 142 -15.39 12.99 5.44
N LEU A 143 -15.10 12.89 6.74
CA LEU A 143 -15.04 11.65 7.51
C LEU A 143 -16.22 11.44 8.47
N ASP A 144 -17.31 12.22 8.33
CA ASP A 144 -18.53 12.16 9.16
C ASP A 144 -18.30 12.47 10.66
N LEU A 145 -17.40 13.41 10.96
CA LEU A 145 -17.15 13.89 12.32
C LEU A 145 -17.75 15.29 12.57
N CYS A 146 -18.32 15.92 11.54
CA CYS A 146 -18.96 17.23 11.64
C CYS A 146 -20.49 17.07 11.77
N GLU A 147 -21.06 17.56 12.86
CA GLU A 147 -22.51 17.53 13.12
C GLU A 147 -23.29 18.63 12.39
N LEU A 148 -22.60 19.57 11.75
CA LEU A 148 -23.21 20.73 11.08
C LEU A 148 -23.38 20.55 9.56
N CYS A 149 -22.92 19.43 9.01
CA CYS A 149 -23.03 19.16 7.57
C CYS A 149 -24.51 19.07 7.15
N PRO A 150 -24.87 19.62 5.96
CA PRO A 150 -26.24 19.50 5.42
C PRO A 150 -26.71 18.04 5.38
N GLY A 151 -25.79 17.15 5.00
CA GLY A 151 -25.96 15.72 5.14
C GLY A 151 -26.98 15.13 4.17
N ARG A 152 -27.33 13.87 4.45
CA ARG A 152 -28.11 13.00 3.57
C ARG A 152 -29.46 13.59 3.18
N GLN A 153 -30.25 14.00 4.18
CA GLN A 153 -31.64 14.40 4.00
C GLN A 153 -31.76 15.65 3.13
N PHE A 154 -30.89 16.63 3.35
CA PHE A 154 -30.85 17.86 2.56
C PHE A 154 -30.63 17.58 1.07
N LEU A 155 -29.67 16.71 0.73
CA LEU A 155 -29.38 16.41 -0.67
C LEU A 155 -30.52 15.64 -1.36
N ILE A 156 -31.18 14.72 -0.64
CA ILE A 156 -32.34 13.99 -1.18
C ILE A 156 -33.48 14.96 -1.49
N GLU A 157 -33.80 15.86 -0.57
CA GLU A 157 -34.85 16.87 -0.78
C GLU A 157 -34.52 17.78 -1.97
N LEU A 158 -33.26 18.22 -2.08
CA LEU A 158 -32.81 19.06 -3.19
C LEU A 158 -32.96 18.34 -4.54
N LEU A 159 -32.51 17.08 -4.64
CA LEU A 159 -32.64 16.28 -5.86
C LEU A 159 -34.11 15.94 -6.17
N GLY A 160 -34.91 15.74 -5.13
CA GLY A 160 -36.36 15.52 -5.23
C GLY A 160 -37.10 16.70 -5.86
N THR A 161 -36.64 17.94 -5.64
CA THR A 161 -37.25 19.12 -6.30
C THR A 161 -36.98 19.23 -7.80
N GLU A 162 -36.01 18.47 -8.33
CA GLU A 162 -35.71 18.42 -9.78
C GLU A 162 -36.37 17.21 -10.48
N THR A 163 -37.29 16.50 -9.81
CA THR A 163 -37.92 15.27 -10.34
C THR A 163 -39.02 15.49 -11.36
N ASP A 164 -39.64 16.67 -11.42
CA ASP A 164 -40.83 16.92 -12.24
C ASP A 164 -40.60 16.70 -13.75
N ASP A 165 -39.35 16.80 -14.22
CA ASP A 165 -38.95 16.59 -15.62
C ASP A 165 -38.29 15.22 -15.88
N LEU A 166 -38.18 14.35 -14.87
CA LEU A 166 -37.52 13.04 -14.96
C LEU A 166 -38.53 11.90 -15.21
N PRO A 167 -38.11 10.80 -15.88
CA PRO A 167 -38.96 9.63 -16.05
C PRO A 167 -39.21 8.91 -14.72
N ASP A 168 -40.35 8.22 -14.60
CA ASP A 168 -40.72 7.41 -13.42
C ASP A 168 -39.62 6.40 -13.02
N ASP A 169 -38.95 5.83 -14.02
CA ASP A 169 -37.86 4.87 -13.86
C ASP A 169 -36.56 5.39 -14.51
N ILE A 170 -35.45 5.30 -13.77
CA ILE A 170 -34.12 5.65 -14.28
C ILE A 170 -33.35 4.38 -14.62
N THR A 171 -32.84 4.33 -15.85
CA THR A 171 -31.97 3.23 -16.33
C THR A 171 -30.52 3.69 -16.40
N PHE A 172 -29.63 2.99 -15.70
CA PHE A 172 -28.21 3.32 -15.62
C PHE A 172 -27.32 2.08 -15.60
N MET A 173 -26.03 2.26 -15.86
CA MET A 173 -25.05 1.17 -15.77
C MET A 173 -24.32 1.17 -14.43
N GLN A 174 -23.91 0.01 -13.95
CA GLN A 174 -23.16 -0.10 -12.69
C GLN A 174 -22.17 -1.26 -12.74
N TRP A 175 -20.96 -1.04 -12.23
CA TRP A 175 -20.02 -2.13 -11.95
C TRP A 175 -20.42 -2.87 -10.67
N VAL A 176 -20.57 -4.18 -10.76
CA VAL A 176 -20.71 -5.10 -9.63
C VAL A 176 -19.46 -5.96 -9.50
N SER A 177 -19.15 -6.40 -8.27
CA SER A 177 -17.97 -7.21 -8.00
C SER A 177 -18.38 -8.29 -7.01
N THR A 178 -18.69 -9.47 -7.56
CA THR A 178 -18.81 -10.72 -6.81
C THR A 178 -17.47 -11.44 -6.91
N ASP A 179 -17.36 -12.45 -7.78
CA ASP A 179 -16.11 -13.16 -8.10
C ASP A 179 -15.39 -12.58 -9.32
N ARG A 180 -16.16 -11.99 -10.25
CA ARG A 180 -15.67 -11.23 -11.40
C ARG A 180 -16.33 -9.85 -11.41
N ALA A 181 -15.63 -8.87 -11.99
CA ALA A 181 -16.18 -7.54 -12.17
C ALA A 181 -17.00 -7.50 -13.46
N GLU A 182 -18.28 -7.14 -13.34
CA GLU A 182 -19.21 -7.07 -14.48
C GLU A 182 -19.90 -5.71 -14.51
N LEU A 183 -20.08 -5.17 -15.71
CA LEU A 183 -20.86 -3.96 -15.95
C LEU A 183 -22.28 -4.37 -16.31
N ILE A 184 -23.23 -4.06 -15.45
CA ILE A 184 -24.64 -4.42 -15.61
C ILE A 184 -25.49 -3.18 -15.86
N THR A 185 -26.63 -3.37 -16.53
CA THR A 185 -27.68 -2.34 -16.62
C THR A 185 -28.68 -2.56 -15.49
N ARG A 186 -29.08 -1.49 -14.82
CA ARG A 186 -30.11 -1.47 -13.78
C ARG A 186 -31.16 -0.43 -14.11
N THR A 187 -32.38 -0.71 -13.70
CA THR A 187 -33.53 0.18 -13.78
C THR A 187 -34.21 0.18 -12.42
N MET A 188 -34.54 1.35 -11.89
CA MET A 188 -35.26 1.51 -10.63
C MET A 188 -36.08 2.81 -10.63
N PRO A 189 -37.10 2.91 -9.76
CA PRO A 189 -37.90 4.13 -9.61
C PRO A 189 -37.04 5.34 -9.28
N VAL A 190 -37.47 6.53 -9.69
CA VAL A 190 -36.73 7.80 -9.51
C VAL A 190 -36.37 8.09 -8.05
N ASP A 191 -37.31 7.86 -7.12
CA ASP A 191 -37.09 8.08 -5.68
C ASP A 191 -36.02 7.12 -5.12
N ASP A 192 -36.16 5.82 -5.43
CA ASP A 192 -35.19 4.79 -5.04
C ASP A 192 -33.80 5.06 -5.65
N PHE A 193 -33.76 5.59 -6.87
CA PHE A 193 -32.53 5.97 -7.54
C PHE A 193 -31.79 7.08 -6.79
N PHE A 194 -32.49 8.14 -6.39
CA PHE A 194 -31.86 9.25 -5.68
C PHE A 194 -31.38 8.87 -4.28
N GLU A 195 -32.17 8.08 -3.55
CA GLU A 195 -31.75 7.49 -2.28
C GLU A 195 -30.45 6.67 -2.46
N ALA A 196 -30.41 5.80 -3.48
CA ALA A 196 -29.22 5.01 -3.79
C ALA A 196 -28.03 5.86 -4.24
N LEU A 197 -28.25 6.93 -5.00
CA LEU A 197 -27.21 7.86 -5.45
C LEU A 197 -26.58 8.57 -4.25
N VAL A 198 -27.40 9.09 -3.34
CA VAL A 198 -26.93 9.80 -2.14
C VAL A 198 -26.16 8.87 -1.22
N ASP A 199 -26.64 7.64 -1.00
CA ASP A 199 -25.91 6.65 -0.20
C ASP A 199 -24.53 6.33 -0.82
N ARG A 200 -24.45 6.22 -2.16
CA ARG A 200 -23.17 6.05 -2.87
C ARG A 200 -22.27 7.28 -2.80
N LEU A 201 -22.83 8.49 -2.79
CA LEU A 201 -22.08 9.73 -2.61
C LEU A 201 -21.49 9.82 -1.20
N ILE A 202 -22.21 9.39 -0.17
CA ILE A 202 -21.71 9.34 1.21
C ILE A 202 -20.53 8.36 1.33
N GLU A 203 -20.64 7.17 0.73
CA GLU A 203 -19.52 6.23 0.63
C GLU A 203 -18.33 6.83 -0.15
N LEU A 204 -18.62 7.46 -1.29
CA LEU A 204 -17.63 8.05 -2.18
C LEU A 204 -16.91 9.23 -1.51
N LYS A 205 -17.60 10.04 -0.71
CA LYS A 205 -17.04 11.20 -0.01
C LYS A 205 -15.82 10.83 0.81
N LYS A 206 -15.94 9.85 1.71
CA LYS A 206 -14.84 9.34 2.54
C LYS A 206 -13.70 8.81 1.68
N HIS A 207 -14.03 7.96 0.72
CA HIS A 207 -13.06 7.33 -0.18
C HIS A 207 -12.28 8.37 -1.01
N HIS A 208 -12.97 9.38 -1.52
CA HIS A 208 -12.41 10.48 -2.29
C HIS A 208 -11.43 11.31 -1.46
N PHE A 209 -11.83 11.68 -0.24
CA PHE A 209 -10.95 12.39 0.68
C PHE A 209 -9.69 11.59 1.01
N ILE A 210 -9.83 10.33 1.42
CA ILE A 210 -8.69 9.47 1.78
C ILE A 210 -7.75 9.31 0.58
N SER A 211 -8.27 9.06 -0.62
CA SER A 211 -7.44 8.93 -1.84
C SER A 211 -6.61 10.19 -2.11
N LYS A 212 -7.20 11.37 -1.99
CA LYS A 212 -6.48 12.65 -2.13
C LYS A 212 -5.47 12.85 -1.00
N ALA A 213 -5.87 12.63 0.25
CA ALA A 213 -5.01 12.83 1.42
C ALA A 213 -3.76 11.95 1.39
N GLN A 214 -3.88 10.68 0.97
CA GLN A 214 -2.76 9.76 0.79
C GLN A 214 -1.78 10.24 -0.30
N SER A 215 -2.32 10.67 -1.44
CA SER A 215 -1.53 11.15 -2.58
C SER A 215 -0.78 12.44 -2.24
N ARG A 216 -1.48 13.41 -1.62
CA ARG A 216 -0.89 14.66 -1.12
C ARG A 216 0.20 14.39 -0.08
N TYR A 217 -0.03 13.47 0.86
CA TYR A 217 0.97 13.14 1.87
C TYR A 217 2.26 12.54 1.27
N LEU A 218 2.15 11.64 0.30
CA LEU A 218 3.31 11.10 -0.41
C LEU A 218 4.09 12.21 -1.16
N LYS A 219 3.37 13.15 -1.77
CA LYS A 219 3.97 14.30 -2.47
C LYS A 219 4.71 15.23 -1.50
N ASP A 220 4.05 15.62 -0.40
CA ASP A 220 4.63 16.43 0.67
C ASP A 220 5.92 15.78 1.22
N LEU A 221 5.91 14.45 1.43
CA LEU A 221 7.08 13.69 1.91
C LEU A 221 8.23 13.69 0.91
N LYS A 222 7.94 13.58 -0.40
CA LYS A 222 8.99 13.63 -1.42
C LYS A 222 9.60 15.02 -1.47
N GLU A 223 8.78 16.07 -1.52
CA GLU A 223 9.23 17.47 -1.62
C GLU A 223 10.08 17.89 -0.40
N ASN A 224 9.74 17.39 0.79
CA ASN A 224 10.41 17.74 2.05
C ASN A 224 11.26 16.60 2.63
N LEU A 225 11.77 15.70 1.78
CA LEU A 225 12.53 14.53 2.22
C LEU A 225 13.84 14.93 2.90
N SER A 226 14.13 14.38 4.07
CA SER A 226 15.42 14.50 4.76
C SER A 226 16.40 13.40 4.33
N ASN A 227 17.69 13.57 4.59
CA ASN A 227 18.72 12.58 4.25
C ASN A 227 18.66 11.29 5.10
N ASP A 228 18.09 11.37 6.31
CA ASP A 228 17.92 10.24 7.22
C ASP A 228 16.62 9.44 6.99
N VAL A 229 15.78 9.87 6.04
CA VAL A 229 14.51 9.22 5.68
C VAL A 229 14.52 8.76 4.23
N CYS A 230 14.06 7.53 4.01
CA CYS A 230 13.84 6.97 2.68
C CYS A 230 12.34 6.70 2.48
N VAL A 231 11.77 7.17 1.36
CA VAL A 231 10.38 6.89 0.98
C VAL A 231 10.36 5.78 -0.05
N VAL A 232 9.55 4.75 0.16
CA VAL A 232 9.55 3.53 -0.64
C VAL A 232 8.16 3.23 -1.14
N LEU A 233 8.01 3.02 -2.44
CA LEU A 233 6.84 2.42 -3.05
C LEU A 233 7.15 0.95 -3.31
N CYS A 234 6.23 0.07 -2.93
CA CYS A 234 6.35 -1.36 -3.20
C CYS A 234 5.01 -1.94 -3.65
N ASP A 235 5.07 -2.88 -4.59
CA ASP A 235 3.89 -3.58 -5.09
C ASP A 235 4.30 -4.92 -5.70
N PHE A 236 3.38 -5.89 -5.75
CA PHE A 236 3.57 -7.07 -6.58
C PHE A 236 3.17 -6.74 -8.02
N ALA A 237 4.08 -6.97 -8.96
CA ALA A 237 3.63 -7.10 -10.34
C ALA A 237 2.98 -8.48 -10.50
N GLU A 238 1.94 -8.57 -11.33
CA GLU A 238 1.35 -9.86 -11.72
C GLU A 238 2.45 -10.85 -12.13
N ASN A 239 2.30 -12.14 -11.82
CA ASN A 239 3.32 -13.12 -12.19
C ASN A 239 3.57 -13.12 -13.70
N MET A 240 4.83 -13.23 -14.09
CA MET A 240 5.20 -13.31 -15.49
C MET A 240 5.16 -14.76 -15.94
N THR A 241 4.25 -15.10 -16.85
CA THR A 241 4.31 -16.37 -17.59
C THR A 241 5.37 -16.29 -18.67
N PHE A 242 6.25 -17.29 -18.74
CA PHE A 242 7.24 -17.40 -19.82
C PHE A 242 6.56 -17.77 -21.13
N VAL A 243 7.12 -17.24 -22.23
CA VAL A 243 6.60 -17.46 -23.59
C VAL A 243 7.73 -17.97 -24.44
N VAL A 244 7.44 -18.94 -25.31
CA VAL A 244 8.36 -19.48 -26.31
C VAL A 244 7.79 -19.20 -27.69
N GLN A 245 8.64 -18.82 -28.65
CA GLN A 245 8.18 -18.46 -30.00
C GLN A 245 7.54 -19.66 -30.72
N ASP A 246 8.22 -20.80 -30.73
CA ASP A 246 7.77 -22.03 -31.37
C ASP A 246 7.26 -23.01 -30.29
N GLU A 247 6.28 -22.57 -29.49
CA GLU A 247 5.69 -23.39 -28.42
C GLU A 247 4.87 -24.57 -28.96
N ILE A 248 5.08 -25.77 -28.40
CA ILE A 248 4.23 -26.92 -28.70
C ILE A 248 2.87 -26.77 -28.02
N GLN A 249 1.83 -27.40 -28.58
CA GLN A 249 0.45 -27.26 -28.10
C GLN A 249 0.28 -27.55 -26.59
N SER A 250 1.00 -28.52 -26.04
CA SER A 250 0.91 -28.87 -24.61
C SER A 250 1.56 -27.83 -23.69
N PHE A 251 2.52 -27.04 -24.18
CA PHE A 251 3.20 -26.01 -23.37
C PHE A 251 2.24 -24.90 -22.91
N HIS A 252 1.17 -24.66 -23.68
CA HIS A 252 0.09 -23.75 -23.33
C HIS A 252 -0.53 -24.00 -21.94
N TRP A 253 -0.46 -25.24 -21.44
CA TRP A 253 -1.01 -25.63 -20.13
C TRP A 253 0.04 -25.64 -19.01
N SER A 254 1.33 -25.60 -19.33
CA SER A 254 2.42 -25.70 -18.34
C SER A 254 2.64 -24.40 -17.56
N ASN A 255 2.33 -23.25 -18.16
CA ASN A 255 2.43 -21.91 -17.59
C ASN A 255 3.54 -21.72 -16.53
N PRO A 256 4.84 -21.95 -16.84
CA PRO A 256 5.89 -21.65 -15.89
C PRO A 256 5.94 -20.13 -15.67
N GLN A 257 6.02 -19.73 -14.40
CA GLN A 257 5.93 -18.33 -14.00
C GLN A 257 7.10 -17.89 -13.12
N ALA A 258 7.31 -16.58 -13.06
CA ALA A 258 8.15 -15.94 -12.05
C ALA A 258 7.39 -14.80 -11.36
N THR A 259 7.69 -14.60 -10.08
CA THR A 259 7.22 -13.46 -9.31
C THR A 259 8.14 -12.27 -9.54
N LEU A 260 7.54 -11.08 -9.70
CA LEU A 260 8.26 -9.82 -9.77
C LEU A 260 7.76 -8.90 -8.66
N HIS A 261 8.68 -8.42 -7.84
CA HIS A 261 8.38 -7.47 -6.77
C HIS A 261 9.23 -6.19 -6.92
N PRO A 262 8.68 -5.17 -7.62
CA PRO A 262 9.32 -3.86 -7.74
C PRO A 262 9.29 -3.04 -6.44
N PHE A 263 10.44 -2.42 -6.14
CA PHE A 263 10.60 -1.33 -5.20
C PHE A 263 11.06 -0.06 -5.94
N VAL A 264 10.44 1.07 -5.62
CA VAL A 264 10.92 2.40 -6.05
C VAL A 264 11.19 3.21 -4.80
N PHE A 265 12.42 3.64 -4.62
CA PHE A 265 12.79 4.37 -3.41
C PHE A 265 13.41 5.72 -3.71
N TYR A 266 13.01 6.70 -2.91
CA TYR A 266 13.41 8.10 -2.97
C TYR A 266 14.24 8.41 -1.73
N TYR A 267 15.39 9.04 -1.93
CA TYR A 267 16.34 9.36 -0.86
C TYR A 267 17.11 10.63 -1.21
N LYS A 268 17.72 11.27 -0.21
CA LYS A 268 18.75 12.30 -0.39
C LYS A 268 20.07 11.78 0.12
N GLN A 269 21.15 12.08 -0.59
CA GLN A 269 22.49 11.67 -0.16
C GLN A 269 23.06 12.69 0.82
N ASN A 270 22.91 13.98 0.52
CA ASN A 270 23.24 15.13 1.37
C ASN A 270 22.13 16.18 1.26
N ASP A 271 22.11 17.18 2.14
CA ASP A 271 21.09 18.24 2.14
C ASP A 271 21.16 19.16 0.90
N GLU A 272 22.33 19.27 0.29
CA GLU A 272 22.55 20.04 -0.95
C GLU A 272 22.10 19.27 -2.20
N ASP A 273 21.92 17.95 -2.09
CA ASP A 273 21.50 17.11 -3.22
C ASP A 273 19.98 17.16 -3.40
N GLY A 274 19.57 17.23 -4.67
CA GLY A 274 18.18 16.97 -5.04
C GLY A 274 17.76 15.53 -4.70
N ILE A 275 16.45 15.30 -4.61
CA ILE A 275 15.89 13.96 -4.36
C ILE A 275 16.35 13.01 -5.46
N LYS A 276 16.98 11.90 -5.07
CA LYS A 276 17.36 10.81 -5.95
C LYS A 276 16.27 9.73 -5.92
N CYS A 277 16.11 9.04 -7.04
CA CYS A 277 15.18 7.93 -7.19
C CYS A 277 15.93 6.73 -7.75
N LYS A 278 15.71 5.56 -7.16
CA LYS A 278 16.21 4.28 -7.68
C LYS A 278 15.09 3.26 -7.81
N SER A 279 15.21 2.46 -8.86
CA SER A 279 14.32 1.34 -9.17
C SER A 279 15.03 0.03 -8.86
N LEU A 280 14.40 -0.81 -8.06
CA LEU A 280 14.85 -2.16 -7.74
C LEU A 280 13.73 -3.14 -8.08
N CYS A 281 14.04 -4.32 -8.59
CA CYS A 281 13.07 -5.36 -8.86
C CYS A 281 13.61 -6.70 -8.37
N ILE A 282 12.90 -7.31 -7.43
CA ILE A 282 13.17 -8.67 -7.01
C ILE A 282 12.49 -9.64 -7.97
N ILE A 283 13.21 -10.67 -8.38
CA ILE A 283 12.72 -11.80 -9.19
C ILE A 283 12.82 -13.06 -8.33
N SER A 284 11.77 -13.86 -8.31
CA SER A 284 11.74 -15.12 -7.56
C SER A 284 11.04 -16.21 -8.35
N ASP A 285 11.50 -17.45 -8.14
CA ASP A 285 10.86 -18.70 -8.56
C ASP A 285 9.68 -19.09 -7.65
N ASN A 286 9.53 -18.44 -6.49
CA ASN A 286 8.39 -18.64 -5.60
C ASN A 286 7.18 -17.81 -6.06
N LEU A 287 5.99 -18.42 -6.10
CA LEU A 287 4.74 -17.79 -6.56
C LEU A 287 3.83 -17.30 -5.42
N ASP A 288 4.21 -17.52 -4.15
CA ASP A 288 3.43 -17.12 -3.00
C ASP A 288 3.49 -15.60 -2.80
N HIS A 289 2.34 -14.97 -2.80
CA HIS A 289 2.23 -13.55 -2.48
C HIS A 289 1.72 -13.37 -1.05
N ASN A 290 2.59 -13.69 -0.10
CA ASN A 290 2.25 -13.65 1.33
C ASN A 290 3.19 -12.73 2.13
N THR A 291 2.82 -12.44 3.38
CA THR A 291 3.60 -11.59 4.30
C THR A 291 5.06 -12.05 4.48
N ALA A 292 5.32 -13.35 4.52
CA ALA A 292 6.68 -13.88 4.72
C ALA A 292 7.57 -13.63 3.49
N THR A 293 6.99 -13.75 2.30
CA THR A 293 7.64 -13.42 1.04
C THR A 293 8.01 -11.95 0.98
N VAL A 294 7.07 -11.06 1.32
CA VAL A 294 7.33 -9.61 1.42
C VAL A 294 8.46 -9.33 2.40
N HIS A 295 8.45 -9.94 3.59
CA HIS A 295 9.51 -9.75 4.58
C HIS A 295 10.89 -10.21 4.09
N THR A 296 10.93 -11.32 3.35
CA THR A 296 12.17 -11.81 2.71
C THR A 296 12.68 -10.82 1.67
N PHE A 297 11.79 -10.30 0.84
CA PHE A 297 12.12 -9.26 -0.15
C PHE A 297 12.60 -7.96 0.51
N GLN A 298 11.98 -7.56 1.62
CA GLN A 298 12.41 -6.40 2.39
C GLN A 298 13.84 -6.55 2.91
N LYS A 299 14.26 -7.75 3.34
CA LYS A 299 15.64 -7.98 3.79
C LYS A 299 16.66 -7.55 2.73
N TYR A 300 16.54 -8.06 1.51
CA TYR A 300 17.43 -7.71 0.40
C TYR A 300 17.30 -6.23 0.01
N PHE A 301 16.08 -5.70 0.00
CA PHE A 301 15.83 -4.30 -0.29
C PHE A 301 16.51 -3.37 0.73
N VAL A 302 16.37 -3.63 2.03
CA VAL A 302 16.95 -2.79 3.09
C VAL A 302 18.48 -2.88 3.07
N GLU A 303 19.06 -4.03 2.76
CA GLU A 303 20.52 -4.15 2.54
C GLU A 303 20.99 -3.24 1.40
N GLU A 304 20.25 -3.14 0.30
CA GLU A 304 20.57 -2.19 -0.78
C GLU A 304 20.37 -0.72 -0.37
N VAL A 305 19.33 -0.40 0.40
CA VAL A 305 19.14 0.95 0.94
C VAL A 305 20.34 1.36 1.79
N LYS A 306 20.83 0.49 2.67
CA LYS A 306 22.01 0.76 3.51
C LYS A 306 23.28 1.00 2.70
N LYS A 307 23.46 0.29 1.57
CA LYS A 307 24.60 0.50 0.66
C LYS A 307 24.51 1.83 -0.08
N VAL A 308 23.30 2.20 -0.52
CA VAL A 308 23.08 3.37 -1.38
C VAL A 308 22.94 4.68 -0.59
N ALA A 309 22.34 4.62 0.60
CA ALA A 309 22.00 5.75 1.45
C ALA A 309 22.25 5.38 2.93
N PRO A 310 23.53 5.32 3.36
CA PRO A 310 23.90 4.82 4.69
C PRO A 310 23.39 5.67 5.86
N GLU A 311 23.08 6.95 5.63
CA GLU A 311 22.53 7.86 6.65
C GLU A 311 21.06 7.59 6.99
N VAL A 312 20.37 6.76 6.20
CA VAL A 312 18.95 6.45 6.39
C VAL A 312 18.72 5.69 7.69
N LYS A 313 17.94 6.28 8.58
CA LYS A 313 17.54 5.72 9.88
C LYS A 313 16.06 5.33 9.92
N LYS A 314 15.26 5.82 8.97
CA LYS A 314 13.83 5.53 8.88
C LYS A 314 13.40 5.27 7.43
N ILE A 315 12.62 4.22 7.22
CA ILE A 315 11.94 3.94 5.95
C ILE A 315 10.44 4.18 6.09
N ILE A 316 9.86 4.94 5.15
CA ILE A 316 8.42 5.16 5.01
C ILE A 316 7.92 4.37 3.81
N TYR A 317 7.24 3.25 4.07
CA TYR A 317 6.68 2.40 3.02
C TYR A 317 5.31 2.90 2.55
N PHE A 318 5.03 2.72 1.26
CA PHE A 318 3.73 2.90 0.63
C PHE A 318 3.42 1.67 -0.24
N SER A 319 2.27 1.04 0.00
CA SER A 319 1.80 -0.10 -0.79
C SER A 319 0.28 -0.05 -0.96
N ASP A 320 -0.25 -0.98 -1.75
CA ASP A 320 -1.68 -1.26 -1.74
C ASP A 320 -2.12 -1.93 -0.42
N GLY A 321 -3.44 -1.99 -0.22
CA GLY A 321 -4.05 -2.56 0.97
C GLY A 321 -4.29 -4.07 0.90
N THR A 322 -3.56 -4.83 0.07
CA THR A 322 -3.85 -6.25 -0.14
C THR A 322 -3.62 -7.06 1.14
N SER A 323 -4.67 -7.77 1.58
CA SER A 323 -4.70 -8.47 2.89
C SER A 323 -3.80 -9.70 2.94
N GLY A 324 -3.53 -10.39 1.83
CA GLY A 324 -2.61 -11.53 1.82
C GLY A 324 -1.15 -11.13 2.05
N GLN A 325 -0.80 -9.88 1.71
CA GLN A 325 0.57 -9.43 1.53
C GLN A 325 0.96 -8.38 2.57
N TYR A 326 0.27 -7.23 2.58
CA TYR A 326 0.72 -6.04 3.31
C TYR A 326 -0.21 -5.64 4.45
N LYS A 327 -1.54 -5.64 4.24
CA LYS A 327 -2.49 -5.04 5.21
C LYS A 327 -3.14 -6.10 6.10
N ASN A 328 -2.33 -6.76 6.94
CA ASN A 328 -2.77 -7.82 7.82
C ASN A 328 -1.98 -7.89 9.14
N ARG A 329 -2.51 -8.65 10.11
CA ARG A 329 -1.91 -8.82 11.45
C ARG A 329 -0.44 -9.26 11.44
N LYS A 330 -0.08 -10.15 10.52
CA LYS A 330 1.28 -10.70 10.42
C LYS A 330 2.25 -9.58 10.00
N ASN A 331 1.85 -8.78 9.00
CA ASN A 331 2.69 -7.67 8.55
C ASN A 331 2.79 -6.57 9.61
N PHE A 332 1.73 -6.30 10.37
CA PHE A 332 1.80 -5.32 11.47
C PHE A 332 2.78 -5.74 12.56
N SER A 333 2.86 -7.04 12.87
CA SER A 333 3.92 -7.55 13.74
C SER A 333 5.30 -7.35 13.12
N ASN A 334 5.49 -7.63 11.82
CA ASN A 334 6.76 -7.33 11.15
C ASN A 334 7.13 -5.84 11.17
N ILE A 335 6.17 -4.93 11.02
CA ILE A 335 6.40 -3.47 11.14
C ILE A 335 6.94 -3.13 12.53
N CYS A 336 6.36 -3.71 13.58
CA CYS A 336 6.83 -3.53 14.96
C CYS A 336 8.26 -4.07 15.20
N HIS A 337 8.68 -5.09 14.45
CA HIS A 337 10.01 -5.69 14.54
C HIS A 337 11.00 -5.15 13.49
N HIS A 338 10.60 -4.20 12.64
CA HIS A 338 11.46 -3.73 11.55
C HIS A 338 12.79 -3.16 12.05
N LYS A 339 12.79 -2.47 13.20
CA LYS A 339 14.02 -1.96 13.82
C LYS A 339 14.91 -3.07 14.34
N THR A 340 14.37 -4.16 14.90
CA THR A 340 15.18 -5.28 15.36
C THR A 340 15.71 -6.12 14.20
N ASP A 341 14.89 -6.30 13.16
CA ASP A 341 15.21 -7.19 12.05
C ASP A 341 16.20 -6.53 11.07
N PHE A 342 16.07 -5.21 10.89
CA PHE A 342 16.84 -4.49 9.86
C PHE A 342 17.65 -3.31 10.40
N ASP A 343 17.65 -3.04 11.71
CA ASP A 343 18.32 -1.89 12.32
C ASP A 343 17.91 -0.52 11.74
N ILE A 344 16.70 -0.42 11.16
CA ILE A 344 16.12 0.83 10.65
C ILE A 344 14.69 0.94 11.17
N ALA A 345 14.27 2.12 11.64
CA ALA A 345 12.88 2.35 12.01
C ALA A 345 11.98 2.33 10.76
N CYS A 346 10.70 2.02 10.91
CA CYS A 346 9.79 2.17 9.78
C CYS A 346 8.43 2.71 10.18
N GLU A 347 7.68 3.15 9.17
CA GLU A 347 6.23 3.26 9.21
C GLU A 347 5.67 2.81 7.85
N TRP A 348 4.39 2.46 7.83
CA TRP A 348 3.73 1.96 6.63
C TRP A 348 2.47 2.73 6.32
N ASN A 349 2.36 3.20 5.09
CA ASN A 349 1.25 3.93 4.54
C ASN A 349 0.56 3.08 3.45
N PHE A 350 -0.76 3.18 3.36
CA PHE A 350 -1.56 2.42 2.42
C PHE A 350 -2.35 3.36 1.53
N PHE A 351 -2.24 3.17 0.21
CA PHE A 351 -3.11 3.87 -0.73
C PHE A 351 -4.58 3.47 -0.50
N ALA A 352 -5.49 4.39 -0.83
CA ALA A 352 -6.91 4.07 -0.89
C ALA A 352 -7.18 2.97 -1.92
N SER A 353 -8.19 2.14 -1.68
CA SER A 353 -8.57 1.02 -2.55
C SER A 353 -8.72 1.48 -4.02
N SER A 354 -8.09 0.77 -4.96
CA SER A 354 -8.04 1.13 -6.40
C SER A 354 -7.20 2.36 -6.78
N HIS A 355 -6.56 3.04 -5.81
CA HIS A 355 -5.68 4.20 -6.04
C HIS A 355 -4.19 3.91 -5.76
N GLY A 356 -3.80 2.63 -5.70
CA GLY A 356 -2.41 2.23 -5.42
C GLY A 356 -1.47 2.15 -6.62
N LYS A 357 -1.93 2.48 -7.84
CA LYS A 357 -1.09 2.40 -9.05
C LYS A 357 -0.01 3.46 -9.01
N ASN A 358 1.23 3.05 -9.26
CA ASN A 358 2.40 3.87 -9.00
C ASN A 358 3.60 3.48 -9.90
N ALA A 359 4.78 4.03 -9.61
CA ALA A 359 6.00 3.77 -10.38
C ALA A 359 6.40 2.28 -10.47
N CYS A 360 6.02 1.45 -9.49
CA CYS A 360 6.24 0.01 -9.48
C CYS A 360 5.58 -0.71 -10.68
N ASP A 361 4.39 -0.28 -11.10
CA ASP A 361 3.71 -0.82 -12.28
C ASP A 361 4.57 -0.63 -13.54
N GLY A 362 5.27 0.51 -13.65
CA GLY A 362 6.14 0.82 -14.77
C GLY A 362 7.38 -0.08 -14.85
N ILE A 363 7.96 -0.44 -13.69
CA ILE A 363 9.06 -1.40 -13.57
C ILE A 363 8.59 -2.78 -14.04
N GLY A 364 7.51 -3.29 -13.44
CA GLY A 364 6.96 -4.60 -13.80
C GLY A 364 6.61 -4.70 -15.29
N GLY A 365 5.94 -3.68 -15.84
CA GLY A 365 5.61 -3.60 -17.26
C GLY A 365 6.83 -3.56 -18.18
N THR A 366 7.87 -2.81 -17.80
CA THR A 366 9.12 -2.70 -18.58
C THR A 366 9.90 -4.01 -18.59
N THR A 367 10.08 -4.63 -17.42
CA THR A 367 10.77 -5.92 -17.28
C THR A 367 10.07 -7.00 -18.10
N LYS A 368 8.75 -7.17 -17.92
CA LYS A 368 7.96 -8.15 -18.67
C LYS A 368 7.98 -7.89 -20.18
N ARG A 369 7.99 -6.63 -20.60
CA ARG A 369 8.11 -6.26 -22.03
C ARG A 369 9.42 -6.73 -22.61
N ALA A 370 10.53 -6.38 -21.95
CA ALA A 370 11.87 -6.70 -22.40
C ALA A 370 12.08 -8.22 -22.49
N VAL A 371 11.73 -8.95 -21.43
CA VAL A 371 11.90 -10.41 -21.36
C VAL A 371 11.10 -11.09 -22.46
N THR A 372 9.80 -10.82 -22.62
CA THR A 372 9.04 -11.48 -23.69
C THR A 372 9.50 -11.08 -25.08
N GLN A 373 9.90 -9.82 -25.30
CA GLN A 373 10.46 -9.43 -26.61
C GLN A 373 11.74 -10.20 -26.92
N ALA A 374 12.55 -10.52 -25.91
CA ALA A 374 13.71 -11.37 -26.08
C ALA A 374 13.33 -12.83 -26.33
N SER A 375 12.39 -13.39 -25.56
CA SER A 375 11.95 -14.79 -25.75
C SER A 375 11.39 -15.04 -27.15
N LEU A 376 10.61 -14.11 -27.71
CA LEU A 376 10.06 -14.22 -29.07
C LEU A 376 11.12 -14.11 -30.18
N LYS A 377 12.35 -13.67 -29.85
CA LYS A 377 13.46 -13.48 -30.80
C LYS A 377 14.63 -14.41 -30.53
N ARG A 378 14.55 -15.27 -29.50
CA ARG A 378 15.66 -16.10 -29.04
C ARG A 378 15.82 -17.34 -29.92
N PRO A 379 17.06 -17.75 -30.23
CA PRO A 379 17.32 -18.98 -30.97
C PRO A 379 16.95 -20.22 -30.14
N TYR A 380 16.84 -21.37 -30.80
CA TYR A 380 16.40 -22.64 -30.19
C TYR A 380 17.16 -23.06 -28.92
N ASN A 381 18.44 -22.68 -28.79
CA ASN A 381 19.32 -23.10 -27.70
C ASN A 381 19.46 -22.10 -26.54
N ASN A 382 18.68 -21.02 -26.54
CA ASN A 382 18.83 -19.97 -25.52
C ASN A 382 17.46 -19.39 -25.16
N GLN A 383 16.53 -20.22 -24.69
CA GLN A 383 15.20 -19.79 -24.23
C GLN A 383 15.26 -19.16 -22.83
N ILE A 384 14.20 -18.47 -22.41
CA ILE A 384 14.02 -17.98 -21.03
C ILE A 384 12.80 -18.70 -20.47
N LEU A 385 13.04 -19.72 -19.65
CA LEU A 385 12.04 -20.64 -19.14
C LEU A 385 12.02 -20.71 -17.60
N THR A 386 13.03 -20.17 -16.94
CA THR A 386 13.11 -20.11 -15.47
C THR A 386 13.25 -18.68 -14.96
N ALA A 387 12.89 -18.48 -13.68
CA ALA A 387 13.07 -17.20 -13.01
C ALA A 387 14.57 -16.78 -12.96
N GLU A 388 15.48 -17.75 -12.83
CA GLU A 388 16.93 -17.50 -12.82
C GLU A 388 17.43 -17.05 -14.20
N GLU A 389 16.99 -17.68 -15.29
CA GLU A 389 17.32 -17.25 -16.65
C GLU A 389 16.76 -15.86 -16.96
N MET A 390 15.54 -15.59 -16.48
CA MET A 390 14.93 -14.27 -16.56
C MET A 390 15.78 -13.23 -15.81
N TYR A 391 16.22 -13.54 -14.60
CA TYR A 391 17.09 -12.67 -13.82
C TYR A 391 18.40 -12.35 -14.55
N LYS A 392 19.11 -13.37 -15.05
CA LYS A 392 20.34 -13.20 -15.85
C LYS A 392 20.12 -12.30 -17.05
N PHE A 393 19.04 -12.54 -17.81
CA PHE A 393 18.69 -11.68 -18.94
C PHE A 393 18.44 -10.23 -18.51
N CYS A 394 17.69 -10.01 -17.42
CA CYS A 394 17.38 -8.66 -16.94
C CYS A 394 18.65 -7.90 -16.53
N LEU A 395 19.57 -8.57 -15.84
CA LEU A 395 20.84 -8.00 -15.41
C LEU A 395 21.69 -7.50 -16.59
N ASP A 396 21.77 -8.29 -17.67
CA ASP A 396 22.59 -7.98 -18.83
C ASP A 396 21.96 -6.94 -19.78
N ASN A 397 20.64 -6.84 -19.82
CA ASN A 397 19.92 -6.15 -20.90
C ASN A 397 19.08 -4.95 -20.45
N ILE A 398 18.81 -4.78 -19.16
CA ILE A 398 17.93 -3.72 -18.66
C ILE A 398 18.73 -2.78 -17.73
N SER A 399 19.19 -1.66 -18.29
CA SER A 399 19.83 -0.60 -17.52
C SER A 399 18.81 0.23 -16.73
N GLY A 400 19.20 0.70 -15.55
CA GLY A 400 18.40 1.64 -14.73
C GLY A 400 17.46 0.97 -13.72
N ILE A 401 17.37 -0.36 -13.72
CA ILE A 401 16.66 -1.15 -12.70
C ILE A 401 17.68 -2.09 -12.08
N HIS A 402 17.82 -2.05 -10.76
CA HIS A 402 18.66 -3.00 -10.03
C HIS A 402 17.87 -4.29 -9.80
N PHE A 403 18.40 -5.43 -10.25
CA PHE A 403 17.73 -6.72 -10.09
C PHE A 403 18.37 -7.55 -8.99
N ILE A 404 17.55 -8.21 -8.19
CA ILE A 404 17.97 -9.20 -7.19
C ILE A 404 17.18 -10.48 -7.42
N PHE A 405 17.85 -11.62 -7.35
CA PHE A 405 17.20 -12.93 -7.37
C PHE A 405 17.07 -13.47 -5.95
N VAL A 406 15.87 -13.94 -5.59
CA VAL A 406 15.59 -14.56 -4.29
C VAL A 406 14.91 -15.89 -4.53
N THR A 407 15.49 -16.96 -3.99
CA THR A 407 15.00 -18.33 -4.21
C THR A 407 13.81 -18.68 -3.33
N SER A 408 13.05 -19.70 -3.75
CA SER A 408 12.00 -20.31 -2.94
C SER A 408 12.52 -20.83 -1.59
N GLU A 409 13.72 -21.41 -1.56
CA GLU A 409 14.34 -21.95 -0.35
C GLU A 409 14.64 -20.86 0.69
N GLU A 410 15.11 -19.69 0.25
CA GLU A 410 15.35 -18.54 1.13
C GLU A 410 14.05 -18.01 1.74
N ILE A 411 12.97 -17.98 0.94
CA ILE A 411 11.63 -17.58 1.40
C ILE A 411 11.07 -18.59 2.41
N GLU A 412 11.21 -19.89 2.15
CA GLU A 412 10.74 -20.95 3.05
C GLU A 412 11.50 -20.95 4.38
N THR A 413 12.82 -20.78 4.32
CA THR A 413 13.68 -20.64 5.51
C THR A 413 13.24 -19.44 6.36
N ASN A 414 12.97 -18.29 5.73
CA ASN A 414 12.51 -17.11 6.45
C ASN A 414 11.08 -17.29 6.98
N SER A 415 10.21 -17.95 6.23
CA SER A 415 8.84 -18.26 6.64
C SER A 415 8.81 -19.10 7.91
N THR A 416 9.66 -20.12 8.00
CA THR A 416 9.82 -20.95 9.20
C THR A 416 10.28 -20.13 10.41
N LYS A 417 11.21 -19.19 10.22
CA LYS A 417 11.67 -18.28 11.29
C LYS A 417 10.55 -17.35 11.78
N LEU A 418 9.75 -16.82 10.85
CA LEU A 418 8.64 -15.92 11.16
C LEU A 418 7.41 -16.63 11.72
N GLN A 419 7.31 -17.96 11.58
CA GLN A 419 6.14 -18.71 12.01
C GLN A 419 5.83 -18.47 13.49
N LYS A 420 6.85 -18.56 14.35
CA LYS A 420 6.70 -18.27 15.80
C LYS A 420 6.11 -16.88 16.03
N ARG A 421 6.66 -15.85 15.37
CA ARG A 421 6.13 -14.47 15.46
C ARG A 421 4.66 -14.42 15.03
N PHE A 422 4.30 -15.11 13.96
CA PHE A 422 2.94 -15.11 13.41
C PHE A 422 1.92 -15.87 14.25
N ASP A 423 2.34 -16.88 15.00
CA ASP A 423 1.49 -17.64 15.91
C ASP A 423 0.95 -16.74 17.04
N TYR A 424 1.76 -15.79 17.52
CA TYR A 424 1.38 -14.85 18.59
C TYR A 424 0.73 -13.55 18.10
N CYS A 425 0.60 -13.32 16.79
CA CYS A 425 0.03 -12.07 16.26
C CYS A 425 -1.46 -11.93 16.57
N VAL A 426 -1.89 -10.76 17.04
CA VAL A 426 -3.33 -10.46 17.24
C VAL A 426 -3.94 -9.65 16.11
N LYS A 427 -5.26 -9.75 15.93
CA LYS A 427 -5.99 -8.93 14.97
C LYS A 427 -6.03 -7.48 15.45
N VAL A 428 -5.61 -6.55 14.59
CA VAL A 428 -5.78 -5.11 14.81
C VAL A 428 -7.20 -4.70 14.41
N PRO A 429 -8.04 -4.18 15.33
CA PRO A 429 -9.40 -3.74 15.02
C PRO A 429 -9.43 -2.67 13.93
N GLN A 430 -10.50 -2.64 13.14
CA GLN A 430 -10.74 -1.60 12.13
C GLN A 430 -9.59 -1.41 11.11
N THR A 431 -8.74 -2.43 10.91
CA THR A 431 -7.60 -2.39 9.98
C THR A 431 -7.94 -1.78 8.62
N ARG A 432 -9.11 -2.11 8.05
CA ARG A 432 -9.52 -1.60 6.73
C ARG A 432 -9.67 -0.07 6.70
N ALA A 433 -10.12 0.54 7.79
CA ALA A 433 -10.34 1.99 7.90
C ALA A 433 -9.05 2.80 8.14
N CYS A 434 -7.97 2.16 8.60
CA CYS A 434 -6.70 2.81 8.86
C CYS A 434 -5.78 2.78 7.63
N HIS A 435 -5.03 3.85 7.38
CA HIS A 435 -4.14 3.98 6.21
C HIS A 435 -2.70 4.33 6.56
N ARG A 436 -2.38 4.61 7.82
CA ARG A 436 -1.00 4.73 8.28
C ARG A 436 -0.80 3.99 9.59
N PHE A 437 0.33 3.29 9.68
CA PHE A 437 0.71 2.46 10.80
C PHE A 437 2.13 2.79 11.24
N VAL A 438 2.29 3.15 12.51
CA VAL A 438 3.59 3.56 13.08
C VAL A 438 3.87 2.70 14.32
N PRO A 439 4.98 1.94 14.36
CA PRO A 439 5.32 1.11 15.51
C PRO A 439 5.62 1.97 16.74
N LEU A 440 5.13 1.54 17.90
CA LEU A 440 5.47 2.12 19.21
C LEU A 440 6.46 1.25 19.97
N SER A 441 6.29 -0.06 19.86
CA SER A 441 7.12 -1.10 20.46
C SER A 441 7.05 -2.36 19.58
N GLN A 442 7.66 -3.46 19.99
CA GLN A 442 7.57 -4.74 19.28
C GLN A 442 6.17 -5.36 19.30
N ALA A 443 5.29 -4.90 20.21
CA ALA A 443 3.93 -5.41 20.35
C ALA A 443 2.83 -4.37 20.21
N GLU A 444 3.14 -3.09 20.01
CA GLU A 444 2.15 -2.03 19.88
C GLU A 444 2.38 -1.17 18.65
N ILE A 445 1.28 -0.79 18.00
CA ILE A 445 1.27 0.01 16.78
C ILE A 445 0.21 1.10 16.87
N LYS A 446 0.55 2.31 16.40
CA LYS A 446 -0.41 3.40 16.19
C LYS A 446 -1.09 3.19 14.84
N CYS A 447 -2.41 3.31 14.84
CA CYS A 447 -3.25 3.19 13.65
C CYS A 447 -3.94 4.53 13.38
N TYR A 448 -3.74 5.06 12.18
CA TYR A 448 -4.31 6.35 11.76
C TYR A 448 -5.31 6.14 10.62
N GLU A 449 -6.44 6.85 10.66
CA GLU A 449 -7.48 6.85 9.62
C GLU A 449 -6.95 7.28 8.24
N TYR A 450 -6.07 8.29 8.19
CA TYR A 450 -5.34 8.72 6.99
C TYR A 450 -3.95 9.22 7.38
N SER A 451 -3.04 9.34 6.42
CA SER A 451 -1.60 9.47 6.73
C SER A 451 -1.19 10.78 7.39
N LYS A 452 -1.86 11.88 7.06
CA LYS A 452 -1.61 13.17 7.69
C LYS A 452 -2.39 13.36 9.00
N SER A 453 -3.24 12.41 9.39
CA SER A 453 -4.03 12.52 10.62
C SER A 453 -3.13 12.54 11.85
N GLU A 454 -3.46 13.40 12.81
CA GLU A 454 -2.87 13.43 14.14
C GLU A 454 -3.60 12.50 15.11
N ARG A 455 -4.84 12.09 14.77
CA ARG A 455 -5.66 11.19 15.58
C ARG A 455 -5.25 9.74 15.30
N PHE A 456 -4.91 9.01 16.36
CA PHE A 456 -4.58 7.60 16.28
C PHE A 456 -5.20 6.80 17.41
N THR A 457 -5.35 5.50 17.15
CA THR A 457 -5.58 4.49 18.19
C THR A 457 -4.33 3.65 18.36
N THR A 458 -4.00 3.29 19.60
CA THR A 458 -2.95 2.31 19.88
C THR A 458 -3.57 0.92 19.89
N CYS A 459 -2.97 0.00 19.14
CA CYS A 459 -3.41 -1.39 19.06
C CYS A 459 -2.24 -2.32 19.36
N SER A 460 -2.53 -3.43 20.06
CA SER A 460 -1.58 -4.52 20.19
C SER A 460 -1.47 -5.28 18.85
N THR A 461 -0.25 -5.71 18.51
CA THR A 461 0.06 -6.58 17.35
C THR A 461 0.45 -7.98 17.77
N SER A 462 0.70 -8.22 19.07
CA SER A 462 1.11 -9.51 19.63
C SER A 462 0.43 -9.78 20.96
N LEU A 463 0.02 -11.04 21.19
CA LEU A 463 -0.47 -11.54 22.49
C LEU A 463 0.57 -11.38 23.59
N ILE A 464 1.83 -11.32 23.19
CA ILE A 464 3.00 -11.25 24.04
C ILE A 464 3.73 -9.94 23.74
N PRO A 465 4.04 -9.11 24.75
CA PRO A 465 4.74 -7.84 24.57
C PRO A 465 6.07 -7.93 23.79
N ASP A 466 6.69 -9.11 23.78
CA ASP A 466 7.98 -9.38 23.11
C ASP A 466 8.04 -10.85 22.65
N CYS A 467 7.53 -11.17 21.46
CA CYS A 467 7.58 -12.55 20.95
C CYS A 467 8.98 -13.02 20.52
N ASN A 468 9.97 -12.11 20.50
CA ASN A 468 11.37 -12.41 20.20
C ASN A 468 12.36 -12.04 21.31
N ALA A 469 11.92 -11.49 22.45
CA ALA A 469 12.82 -10.92 23.47
C ALA A 469 12.51 -11.39 24.90
N PHE A 470 12.21 -12.68 25.10
CA PHE A 470 12.40 -13.22 26.44
C PHE A 470 13.85 -13.68 26.62
N SER A 471 14.72 -12.73 26.94
CA SER A 471 15.82 -13.06 27.85
C SER A 471 15.18 -13.31 29.22
N PHE A 472 15.26 -14.56 29.69
CA PHE A 472 14.81 -14.90 31.03
C PHE A 472 15.98 -14.74 31.99
N GLU A 473 15.77 -13.95 33.03
CA GLU A 473 16.72 -13.80 34.12
C GLU A 473 16.24 -14.60 35.34
N ILE A 474 17.19 -14.97 36.19
CA ILE A 474 16.88 -15.58 37.47
C ILE A 474 15.99 -14.60 38.27
N ASN A 475 14.89 -15.12 38.81
CA ASN A 475 13.80 -14.41 39.49
C ASN A 475 12.71 -13.79 38.62
N ASP A 476 12.78 -13.88 37.30
CA ASP A 476 11.65 -13.50 36.45
C ASP A 476 10.41 -14.31 36.78
N THR A 477 9.26 -13.63 36.83
CA THR A 477 7.97 -14.31 37.02
C THR A 477 7.27 -14.44 35.68
N ILE A 478 6.80 -15.63 35.36
CA ILE A 478 6.28 -15.99 34.04
C ILE A 478 4.98 -16.78 34.17
N ALA A 479 4.10 -16.65 33.17
CA ALA A 479 3.00 -17.56 32.94
C ALA A 479 3.45 -18.63 31.93
N TYR A 480 3.14 -19.90 32.20
CA TYR A 480 3.72 -21.04 31.47
C TYR A 480 2.71 -22.19 31.34
N VAL A 481 2.78 -22.97 30.25
CA VAL A 481 1.93 -24.16 30.04
C VAL A 481 2.63 -25.44 30.47
N TYR A 482 2.09 -26.10 31.49
CA TYR A 482 2.58 -27.39 31.98
C TYR A 482 1.42 -28.32 32.27
N ASP A 483 1.48 -29.56 31.77
CA ASP A 483 0.44 -30.59 31.94
C ASP A 483 -0.98 -30.10 31.55
N ASP A 484 -1.08 -29.56 30.32
CA ASP A 484 -2.32 -29.02 29.72
C ASP A 484 -3.08 -28.02 30.61
N LYS A 485 -2.31 -27.25 31.39
CA LYS A 485 -2.78 -26.18 32.27
C LYS A 485 -1.79 -25.03 32.24
N TRP A 486 -2.27 -23.81 32.48
CA TRP A 486 -1.39 -22.67 32.65
C TRP A 486 -1.08 -22.42 34.13
N TRP A 487 0.17 -22.09 34.40
CA TRP A 487 0.73 -21.88 35.73
C TRP A 487 1.43 -20.53 35.78
N ILE A 488 1.56 -19.97 36.98
CA ILE A 488 2.52 -18.89 37.23
C ILE A 488 3.71 -19.52 37.93
N GLY A 489 4.91 -19.13 37.54
CA GLY A 489 6.13 -19.59 38.21
C GLY A 489 7.25 -18.58 38.11
N ARG A 490 8.29 -18.82 38.90
CA ARG A 490 9.49 -18.00 38.90
C ARG A 490 10.67 -18.76 38.30
N VAL A 491 11.39 -18.13 37.39
CA VAL A 491 12.62 -18.67 36.82
C VAL A 491 13.69 -18.75 37.91
N VAL A 492 14.25 -19.95 38.10
CA VAL A 492 15.29 -20.22 39.11
C VAL A 492 16.65 -20.39 38.45
N GLN A 493 16.68 -21.00 37.27
CA GLN A 493 17.88 -21.21 36.45
C GLN A 493 17.51 -21.19 34.96
N THR A 494 18.49 -20.89 34.12
CA THR A 494 18.37 -20.91 32.65
C THR A 494 19.46 -21.80 32.05
N SER A 495 19.14 -22.48 30.96
CA SER A 495 20.10 -23.25 30.17
C SER A 495 20.08 -22.74 28.73
N GLU A 496 21.13 -22.02 28.34
CA GLU A 496 21.28 -21.53 26.96
C GLU A 496 21.57 -22.66 25.98
N GLU A 497 22.33 -23.68 26.40
CA GLU A 497 22.69 -24.84 25.56
C GLU A 497 21.48 -25.68 25.16
N HIS A 498 20.51 -25.85 26.07
CA HIS A 498 19.31 -26.66 25.85
C HIS A 498 18.04 -25.85 25.59
N ASN A 499 18.12 -24.52 25.68
CA ASN A 499 16.99 -23.61 25.50
C ASN A 499 15.82 -23.90 26.47
N ASP A 500 16.17 -24.25 27.71
CA ASP A 500 15.26 -24.66 28.79
C ASP A 500 15.32 -23.70 29.99
N LEU A 501 14.24 -23.65 30.77
CA LEU A 501 14.12 -22.91 32.02
C LEU A 501 13.85 -23.87 33.17
N CYS A 502 14.51 -23.66 34.30
CA CYS A 502 14.09 -24.26 35.57
C CYS A 502 13.09 -23.32 36.25
N ILE A 503 11.82 -23.71 36.28
CA ILE A 503 10.73 -22.89 36.84
C ILE A 503 10.32 -23.45 38.20
N HIS A 504 10.19 -22.57 39.18
CA HIS A 504 9.48 -22.86 40.44
C HIS A 504 8.01 -22.46 40.31
N PHE A 505 7.11 -23.43 40.21
CA PHE A 505 5.67 -23.17 40.02
C PHE A 505 4.97 -22.70 41.29
N PHE A 506 4.01 -21.80 41.11
CA PHE A 506 3.09 -21.33 42.14
C PHE A 506 1.75 -22.05 42.01
N HIS A 507 1.17 -22.38 43.16
CA HIS A 507 -0.05 -23.18 43.26
C HIS A 507 -1.25 -22.37 43.73
N PRO A 508 -2.46 -22.72 43.28
CA PRO A 508 -2.79 -23.74 42.28
C PRO A 508 -2.53 -23.25 40.83
N HIS A 509 -2.67 -24.14 39.85
CA HIS A 509 -2.74 -23.72 38.44
C HIS A 509 -3.92 -22.77 38.17
N GLY A 510 -3.82 -22.02 37.07
CA GLY A 510 -4.91 -21.19 36.58
C GLY A 510 -6.07 -22.01 35.97
N PRO A 511 -7.25 -21.43 35.77
CA PRO A 511 -7.61 -20.03 36.04
C PRO A 511 -7.92 -19.75 37.51
N ARG A 512 -7.05 -18.96 38.15
CA ARG A 512 -7.18 -18.48 39.54
C ARG A 512 -6.48 -17.12 39.64
N THR A 513 -6.85 -16.33 40.65
CA THR A 513 -6.27 -15.00 40.91
C THR A 513 -5.32 -14.97 42.10
N SER A 514 -5.19 -16.08 42.84
CA SER A 514 -4.34 -16.19 44.03
C SER A 514 -3.48 -17.43 43.96
N PHE A 515 -2.18 -17.24 44.13
CA PHE A 515 -1.15 -18.26 43.98
C PHE A 515 -0.18 -18.24 45.18
N LYS A 516 0.41 -19.38 45.51
CA LYS A 516 1.42 -19.53 46.57
C LYS A 516 2.62 -20.30 46.07
N ALA A 517 3.82 -19.84 46.39
CA ALA A 517 5.03 -20.61 46.12
C ALA A 517 5.02 -21.86 47.00
N SER A 518 5.19 -23.03 46.37
CA SER A 518 5.40 -24.27 47.11
C SER A 518 6.83 -24.30 47.69
N LYS A 519 7.18 -25.34 48.45
CA LYS A 519 8.55 -25.44 48.99
C LYS A 519 9.54 -26.02 47.98
N ASP A 520 9.10 -26.96 47.13
CA ASP A 520 10.01 -27.81 46.34
C ASP A 520 9.49 -28.16 44.92
N ASP A 521 8.66 -27.31 44.29
CA ASP A 521 8.13 -27.59 42.94
C ASP A 521 8.94 -26.89 41.84
N LYS A 522 10.13 -27.44 41.54
CA LYS A 522 11.03 -26.94 40.50
C LYS A 522 11.14 -27.95 39.36
N VAL A 523 10.97 -27.50 38.13
CA VAL A 523 11.08 -28.37 36.95
C VAL A 523 11.75 -27.66 35.79
N TRP A 524 12.58 -28.40 35.06
CA TRP A 524 13.18 -27.98 33.80
C TRP A 524 12.19 -28.16 32.66
N VAL A 525 11.94 -27.09 31.92
CA VAL A 525 10.91 -27.06 30.90
C VAL A 525 11.31 -26.18 29.71
N PRO A 526 10.84 -26.48 28.49
CA PRO A 526 11.26 -25.77 27.30
C PRO A 526 10.71 -24.35 27.21
N ILE A 527 11.54 -23.39 26.79
CA ILE A 527 11.15 -21.98 26.62
C ILE A 527 9.92 -21.82 25.71
N SER A 528 9.71 -22.73 24.76
CA SER A 528 8.63 -22.67 23.77
C SER A 528 7.20 -22.69 24.33
N LYS A 529 7.02 -23.06 25.61
CA LYS A 529 5.71 -23.16 26.26
C LYS A 529 5.45 -22.02 27.26
N VAL A 530 6.33 -21.02 27.30
CA VAL A 530 6.10 -19.77 28.06
C VAL A 530 4.99 -18.97 27.38
N LEU A 531 3.97 -18.58 28.15
CA LEU A 531 2.87 -17.74 27.69
C LEU A 531 3.25 -16.26 27.71
N ARG A 532 3.88 -15.79 28.80
CA ARG A 532 4.38 -14.41 28.93
C ARG A 532 5.20 -14.20 30.21
N LYS A 533 6.04 -13.16 30.22
CA LYS A 533 6.61 -12.58 31.44
C LYS A 533 5.59 -11.67 32.15
N LEU A 534 5.68 -11.62 33.48
CA LEU A 534 4.83 -10.82 34.36
C LEU A 534 5.71 -9.79 35.07
N SER A 535 5.31 -8.53 34.98
CA SER A 535 5.96 -7.44 35.72
C SER A 535 5.58 -7.49 37.20
N PRO A 536 6.48 -7.09 38.13
CA PRO A 536 6.14 -6.92 39.54
C PRO A 536 4.92 -6.03 39.79
N THR A 537 4.66 -5.05 38.91
CA THR A 537 3.50 -4.13 39.00
C THR A 537 2.18 -4.77 38.61
N GLU A 538 2.18 -5.95 37.99
CA GLU A 538 0.96 -6.66 37.59
C GLU A 538 0.37 -7.51 38.72
N PHE A 539 1.10 -7.65 39.84
CA PHE A 539 0.62 -8.34 41.03
C PHE A 539 -0.14 -7.37 41.95
N THR A 540 -1.35 -7.74 42.35
CA THR A 540 -2.12 -7.03 43.37
C THR A 540 -1.58 -7.29 44.78
N THR A 541 -0.86 -8.41 44.97
CA THR A 541 -0.12 -8.70 46.18
C THR A 541 1.06 -9.61 45.81
N ALA A 542 2.28 -9.22 46.15
CA ALA A 542 3.47 -10.06 46.00
C ALA A 542 4.24 -10.07 47.32
N THR A 543 3.88 -11.00 48.20
CA THR A 543 4.69 -11.35 49.37
C THR A 543 5.49 -12.59 49.01
N GLY A 544 6.67 -12.82 49.62
CA GLY A 544 7.53 -13.96 49.27
C GLY A 544 6.88 -15.36 49.37
N ARG A 545 5.61 -15.47 49.79
CA ARG A 545 4.80 -16.70 49.84
C ARG A 545 3.45 -16.63 49.13
N SER A 546 2.96 -15.44 48.76
CA SER A 546 1.62 -15.26 48.14
C SER A 546 1.68 -14.23 47.02
N PHE A 547 1.18 -14.63 45.86
CA PHE A 547 1.18 -13.88 44.61
C PHE A 547 -0.24 -13.80 44.08
N ASN A 548 -0.84 -12.61 44.11
CA ASN A 548 -2.18 -12.36 43.62
C ASN A 548 -2.14 -11.51 42.36
N ILE A 549 -3.02 -11.79 41.41
CA ILE A 549 -3.18 -11.05 40.15
C ILE A 549 -4.61 -10.51 40.02
N SER A 550 -4.80 -9.50 39.17
CA SER A 550 -6.14 -9.02 38.86
C SER A 550 -6.94 -10.01 38.01
N GLU A 551 -8.26 -9.96 38.08
CA GLU A 551 -9.16 -10.77 37.24
C GLU A 551 -8.97 -10.47 35.74
N LYS A 552 -8.68 -9.20 35.41
CA LYS A 552 -8.31 -8.76 34.06
C LYS A 552 -7.06 -9.49 33.56
N LEU A 553 -6.02 -9.62 34.40
CA LEU A 553 -4.79 -10.33 34.03
C LEU A 553 -5.02 -11.84 33.92
N CYS A 554 -5.78 -12.44 34.83
CA CYS A 554 -6.15 -13.85 34.76
C CYS A 554 -6.88 -14.18 33.45
N THR A 555 -7.82 -13.33 33.06
CA THR A 555 -8.56 -13.44 31.78
C THR A 555 -7.61 -13.31 30.59
N ALA A 556 -6.68 -12.36 30.62
CA ALA A 556 -5.69 -12.18 29.56
C ALA A 556 -4.77 -13.40 29.41
N ILE A 557 -4.23 -13.94 30.52
CA ILE A 557 -3.40 -15.16 30.48
C ILE A 557 -4.22 -16.35 29.96
N SER A 558 -5.47 -16.49 30.40
CA SER A 558 -6.35 -17.58 29.95
C SER A 558 -6.69 -17.47 28.47
N GLN A 559 -6.90 -16.26 27.94
CA GLN A 559 -7.10 -16.04 26.51
C GLN A 559 -5.86 -16.41 25.69
N ILE A 560 -4.66 -16.04 26.18
CA ILE A 560 -3.38 -16.42 25.56
C ILE A 560 -3.26 -17.95 25.56
N TYR A 561 -3.56 -18.60 26.70
CA TYR A 561 -3.55 -20.05 26.85
C TYR A 561 -4.47 -20.76 25.85
N THR A 562 -5.75 -20.39 25.78
CA THR A 562 -6.75 -20.96 24.86
C THR A 562 -6.45 -20.68 23.37
N THR A 563 -5.64 -19.67 23.08
CA THR A 563 -5.24 -19.39 21.69
C THR A 563 -4.07 -20.26 21.25
N ILE A 564 -3.22 -20.71 22.19
CA ILE A 564 -1.99 -21.45 21.92
C ILE A 564 -2.19 -22.97 22.07
N CYS A 565 -3.01 -23.39 23.04
CA CYS A 565 -3.34 -24.79 23.33
C CYS A 565 -4.79 -25.05 22.94
#